data_AF-A0A9E5PIF7-F1
#
_entry.id   AF-A0A9E5PIF7-F1
#
_cell.length_a   1.000
_cell.length_b   1.000
_cell.length_c   1.000
_cell.angle_alpha   90.00
_cell.angle_beta   90.00
_cell.angle_gamma   90.00
#
_symmetry.space_group_name_H-M   'P 1'
#
loop_
_entity.id
_entity.type
_entity.pdbx_description
1 polymer ?
#
loop_
_entity_poly.entity_id
_entity_poly.type
_entity_poly.pdbx_seq_one_letter_code
_entity_poly.pdbx_strand_id
1 'polypeptide(L)' 'AAVLYKGLIVVAGGECQDAKPFAETEGFNVETGQWQTLAPMPIGKHGITGATDGELIYIPGGNPECGLSMSSRMV' A
#
# COMPACT_ATOMS: atom_id res chain seq x y z
N ALA A 1 1.76 -0.08 3.30
CA ALA A 1 3.16 -0.35 2.92
C ALA A 1 3.79 0.94 2.41
N ALA A 2 5.12 1.09 2.49
CA ALA A 2 5.84 2.23 1.93
C ALA A 2 7.09 1.76 1.17
N VAL A 3 7.31 2.27 -0.05
CA VAL A 3 8.45 1.91 -0.92
C VAL A 3 8.98 3.15 -1.60
N LEU A 4 10.31 3.35 -1.60
CA LEU A 4 10.94 4.40 -2.41
C LEU A 4 11.04 3.91 -3.87
N TYR A 5 10.41 4.63 -4.80
CA TYR A 5 10.36 4.28 -6.21
C TYR A 5 10.42 5.55 -7.07
N LYS A 6 11.46 5.67 -7.90
CA LYS A 6 11.64 6.78 -8.87
C LYS A 6 11.40 8.18 -8.27
N GLY A 7 11.98 8.45 -7.11
CA GLY A 7 11.85 9.75 -6.43
C GLY A 7 10.55 9.94 -5.64
N LEU A 8 9.69 8.92 -5.57
CA LEU A 8 8.48 8.93 -4.77
C LEU A 8 8.60 7.96 -3.59
N ILE A 9 8.23 8.40 -2.39
CA ILE A 9 7.82 7.46 -1.34
C ILE A 9 6.38 7.08 -1.67
N VAL A 10 6.20 5.88 -2.22
CA VAL A 10 4.88 5.34 -2.56
C VAL A 10 4.32 4.66 -1.33
N VAL A 11 3.19 5.17 -0.84
CA VAL A 11 2.40 4.59 0.24
C VAL A 11 1.17 3.93 -0.39
N ALA A 12 0.93 2.68 -0.04
CA ALA A 12 -0.24 1.95 -0.52
C ALA A 12 -0.91 1.21 0.62
N GLY A 13 -2.24 1.24 0.61
CA GLY A 13 -3.10 0.61 1.59
C GLY A 13 -2.98 1.17 3.00
N GLY A 14 -3.54 0.45 3.97
CA GLY A 14 -3.62 0.92 5.35
C GLY A 14 -4.77 0.25 6.09
N GLU A 15 -4.71 0.30 7.41
CA GLU A 15 -5.76 -0.18 8.29
C GLU A 15 -6.96 0.76 8.26
N CYS A 16 -8.18 0.23 8.37
CA CYS A 16 -9.36 1.07 8.48
C CYS A 16 -9.86 1.17 9.92
N GLN A 17 -10.67 2.19 10.20
CA GLN A 17 -11.38 2.27 11.48
C GLN A 17 -12.62 1.37 11.47
N ASP A 18 -13.49 1.45 10.45
CA ASP A 18 -14.85 0.88 10.59
C ASP A 18 -15.40 0.07 9.40
N ALA A 19 -14.70 0.01 8.24
CA ALA A 19 -15.29 -0.54 7.00
C ALA A 19 -14.38 -1.51 6.24
N LYS A 20 -13.43 -0.99 5.45
CA LYS A 20 -12.49 -1.77 4.64
C LYS A 20 -11.12 -1.13 4.65
N PRO A 21 -10.03 -1.92 4.60
CA PRO A 21 -8.69 -1.38 4.49
C PRO A 21 -8.60 -0.44 3.30
N PHE A 22 -7.75 0.57 3.42
CA PHE A 22 -7.55 1.56 2.37
C PHE A 22 -7.03 0.88 1.11
N ALA A 23 -7.56 1.30 -0.05
CA ALA A 23 -7.10 0.89 -1.38
C ALA A 23 -6.27 1.97 -2.06
N GLU A 24 -6.23 3.15 -1.46
CA GLU A 24 -5.52 4.32 -1.88
C GLU A 24 -4.03 4.01 -2.04
N THR A 25 -3.46 4.64 -3.06
CA THR A 25 -2.02 4.66 -3.28
C THR A 25 -1.63 6.10 -3.55
N GLU A 26 -0.68 6.59 -2.77
CA GLU A 26 -0.24 7.98 -2.80
C GLU A 26 1.28 8.02 -2.90
N GLY A 27 1.80 8.95 -3.68
CA GLY A 27 3.23 9.19 -3.83
C GLY A 27 3.62 10.51 -3.19
N PHE A 28 4.55 10.48 -2.24
CA PHE A 28 5.21 11.69 -1.78
C PHE A 28 6.46 11.94 -2.62
N ASN A 29 6.49 13.03 -3.38
CA ASN A 29 7.66 13.44 -4.14
C ASN A 29 8.70 14.04 -3.19
N VAL A 30 9.87 13.40 -3.08
CA VAL A 30 10.92 13.80 -2.13
C VAL A 30 11.64 15.07 -2.53
N GLU A 31 11.59 15.47 -3.81
CA GLU A 31 12.22 16.69 -4.31
C GLU A 31 11.31 17.91 -4.08
N THR A 32 10.01 17.76 -4.35
CA THR A 32 9.05 18.87 -4.25
C THR A 32 8.35 18.96 -2.91
N GLY A 33 8.40 17.90 -2.10
CA GLY A 33 7.72 17.82 -0.81
C GLY A 33 6.20 17.73 -0.91
N GLN A 34 5.67 17.25 -2.04
CA GLN A 34 4.24 17.23 -2.31
C GLN A 34 3.71 15.82 -2.49
N TRP A 35 2.46 15.61 -2.05
CA TRP A 35 1.70 14.40 -2.27
C TRP A 35 0.99 14.42 -3.62
N GLN A 36 0.87 13.25 -4.23
CA GLN A 36 0.04 13.01 -5.40
C GLN A 36 -0.73 11.69 -5.26
N THR A 37 -1.97 11.67 -5.74
CA THR A 37 -2.76 10.44 -5.86
C THR A 37 -2.23 9.61 -7.03
N LEU A 38 -2.05 8.30 -6.80
CA LEU A 38 -1.65 7.34 -7.81
C LEU A 38 -2.81 6.37 -8.09
N ALA A 39 -2.61 5.44 -9.04
CA ALA A 39 -3.57 4.39 -9.31
C ALA A 39 -3.80 3.55 -8.03
N PRO A 40 -5.06 3.35 -7.59
CA PRO A 40 -5.34 2.60 -6.38
C PRO A 40 -5.04 1.11 -6.55
N MET A 41 -4.84 0.41 -5.44
CA MET A 41 -4.84 -1.04 -5.43
C MET A 41 -6.22 -1.57 -5.85
N PRO A 42 -6.29 -2.67 -6.62
CA PRO A 42 -7.58 -3.30 -6.96
C PRO A 42 -8.38 -3.74 -5.73
N ILE A 43 -7.69 -4.06 -4.63
CA ILE A 43 -8.26 -4.46 -3.35
C ILE A 43 -7.46 -3.76 -2.25
N GLY A 44 -8.16 -3.03 -1.37
CA GLY A 44 -7.57 -2.44 -0.18
C GLY A 44 -7.08 -3.50 0.79
N LYS A 45 -5.86 -3.33 1.32
CA LYS A 45 -5.24 -4.28 2.24
C LYS A 45 -4.48 -3.57 3.35
N HIS A 46 -4.51 -4.16 4.55
CA HIS A 46 -3.67 -3.80 5.69
C HIS A 46 -2.67 -4.93 6.00
N GLY A 47 -1.76 -4.71 6.97
CA GLY A 47 -0.75 -5.70 7.33
C GLY A 47 0.22 -6.06 6.20
N ILE A 48 0.45 -5.12 5.28
CA ILE A 48 1.23 -5.31 4.05
C ILE A 48 2.66 -4.77 4.17
N THR A 49 3.58 -5.46 3.50
CA THR A 49 4.92 -4.96 3.19
C THR A 49 5.01 -4.59 1.70
N GLY A 50 6.07 -3.88 1.31
CA GLY A 50 6.34 -3.54 -0.08
C GLY A 50 7.82 -3.67 -0.42
N ALA A 51 8.11 -4.04 -1.66
CA ALA A 51 9.47 -4.08 -2.20
C ALA A 51 9.47 -3.64 -3.67
N THR A 52 10.63 -3.27 -4.20
CA THR A 52 10.81 -2.92 -5.60
C THR A 52 12.10 -3.53 -6.15
N ASP A 53 12.08 -3.89 -7.42
CA ASP A 53 13.26 -4.26 -8.22
C ASP A 53 13.82 -3.07 -9.03
N GLY A 54 13.22 -1.88 -8.88
CA GLY A 54 13.54 -0.67 -9.65
C GLY A 54 12.63 -0.44 -10.86
N GLU A 55 11.94 -1.48 -11.35
CA GLU A 55 10.98 -1.39 -12.45
C GLU A 55 9.54 -1.41 -11.93
N LEU A 56 9.25 -2.30 -10.97
CA LEU A 56 7.93 -2.53 -10.41
C LEU A 56 7.94 -2.42 -8.89
N ILE A 57 6.78 -2.12 -8.32
CA ILE A 57 6.52 -2.23 -6.88
C ILE A 57 5.67 -3.47 -6.64
N TYR A 58 6.09 -4.30 -5.70
CA TYR A 58 5.40 -5.51 -5.28
C TYR A 58 4.86 -5.35 -3.87
N ILE A 59 3.58 -5.68 -3.67
CA ILE A 59 2.89 -5.57 -2.37
C ILE A 59 2.23 -6.92 -2.05
N PRO A 60 3.03 -7.93 -1.63
CA PRO A 60 2.53 -9.26 -1.33
C PRO A 60 1.79 -9.31 0.00
N GLY A 61 0.90 -10.29 0.12
CA GLY A 61 0.18 -10.59 1.36
C GLY A 61 -0.80 -9.49 1.77
N GLY A 62 -1.01 -9.37 3.08
CA GLY A 62 -2.01 -8.51 3.70
C GLY A 62 -3.38 -9.15 3.83
N ASN A 63 -4.32 -8.38 4.37
CA ASN A 63 -5.69 -8.81 4.58
C ASN A 63 -6.67 -7.72 4.09
N PRO A 64 -7.74 -8.08 3.36
CA PRO A 64 -8.78 -7.14 2.92
C PRO A 64 -9.86 -6.82 3.96
N GLU A 65 -9.78 -7.36 5.18
CA GLU A 65 -10.71 -7.11 6.29
C GLU A 65 -9.98 -6.51 7.48
N CYS A 66 -10.52 -5.43 8.05
CA CYS A 66 -9.85 -4.69 9.12
C CYS A 66 -9.79 -5.44 10.46
N GLY A 67 -8.88 -5.00 11.33
CA GLY A 67 -8.70 -5.54 12.68
C GLY A 67 -7.81 -6.79 12.72
N LEU A 68 -7.89 -7.56 13.80
CA LEU A 68 -7.05 -8.76 14.00
C LEU A 68 -7.48 -9.96 13.15
N SER A 69 -8.15 -9.74 12.02
CA SER A 69 -8.54 -10.84 11.15
C SER A 69 -7.26 -11.50 10.60
N MET A 70 -7.09 -12.79 10.90
CA MET A 70 -5.96 -13.56 10.41
C MET A 70 -6.08 -13.69 8.90
N SER A 71 -5.01 -13.37 8.16
CA SER A 71 -4.98 -13.60 6.72
C SER A 71 -5.24 -15.09 6.45
N SER A 72 -6.38 -15.40 5.83
CA SER A 72 -6.88 -16.76 5.69
C SER A 72 -6.21 -17.56 4.57
N ARG A 73 -5.14 -17.03 3.93
CA ARG A 73 -4.50 -17.73 2.82
C ARG A 73 -3.03 -17.32 2.61
N MET A 74 -2.13 -18.22 2.97
CA MET A 74 -0.89 -18.44 2.23
C MET A 74 -1.20 -19.50 1.17
N VAL A 75 -1.05 -19.15 -0.11
CA VAL A 75 -0.84 -20.12 -1.20
C VAL A 75 0.52 -19.85 -1.80
#